data_AF-A0A7X6L2A7-F1
#
_entry.id   AF-A0A7X6L2A7-F1
#
_cell.length_a   1.000
_cell.length_b   1.000
_cell.length_c   1.000
_cell.angle_alpha   90.00
_cell.angle_beta   90.00
_cell.angle_gamma   90.00
#
_symmetry.space_group_name_H-M   'P 1'
#
loop_
_entity.id
_entity.type
_entity.pdbx_description
1 polymer ?
#
loop_
_entity_poly.entity_id
_entity_poly.type
_entity_poly.pdbx_seq_one_letter_code
_entity_poly.pdbx_strand_id
1 'polypeptide(L)'
;MANLVTAAREGNVAVQMTAEDFVYIDRDCDYFKRTIRRIQMIMDEVSRQPSWGLGETDQKLVSGSTLVNRFKDKARGADDNNSVYAILDDHYRIVEDIQEVHRIARDRMMQADSNFAAEFERLNTTLPERSPVQRPAGPVSLPDGTGR
;
A
#
# COMPACT_ATOMS: atom_id res chain seq x y z
N MET A 1 4.99 -8.74 -7.90
CA MET A 1 5.02 -7.53 -7.04
C MET A 1 6.14 -6.57 -7.41
N ALA A 2 7.37 -7.02 -7.70
CA ALA A 2 8.44 -6.16 -8.23
C ALA A 2 8.01 -5.25 -9.41
N ASN A 3 7.16 -5.75 -10.30
CA ASN A 3 6.62 -4.98 -11.43
C ASN A 3 5.72 -3.79 -11.01
N LEU A 4 5.04 -3.85 -9.87
CA LEU A 4 4.17 -2.76 -9.39
C LEU A 4 4.98 -1.61 -8.79
N VAL A 5 6.02 -1.92 -8.01
CA VAL A 5 6.94 -0.91 -7.47
C VAL A 5 7.67 -0.21 -8.63
N THR A 6 8.14 -0.97 -9.61
CA THR A 6 8.75 -0.41 -10.82
C THR A 6 7.77 0.44 -11.62
N ALA A 7 6.54 -0.04 -11.86
CA ALA A 7 5.52 0.74 -12.56
C ALA A 7 5.17 2.05 -11.82
N ALA A 8 5.08 2.00 -10.49
CA ALA A 8 4.89 3.20 -9.67
C ALA A 8 6.08 4.16 -9.78
N ARG A 9 7.33 3.65 -9.82
CA ARG A 9 8.57 4.41 -10.08
C ARG A 9 8.70 4.89 -11.53
N GLU A 10 7.96 4.35 -12.48
CA GLU A 10 7.96 4.82 -13.86
C GLU A 10 6.81 5.79 -14.15
N GLY A 11 5.90 5.97 -13.19
CA GLY A 11 4.77 6.89 -13.34
C GLY A 11 3.62 6.27 -14.16
N ASN A 12 3.66 4.96 -14.38
CA ASN A 12 2.66 4.21 -15.14
C ASN A 12 1.42 3.85 -14.30
N VAL A 13 1.34 4.33 -13.05
CA VAL A 13 0.19 4.12 -12.15
C VAL A 13 -0.52 5.45 -11.95
N ALA A 14 -1.77 5.54 -12.40
CA ALA A 14 -2.64 6.68 -12.14
C ALA A 14 -3.40 6.44 -10.83
N VAL A 15 -3.02 7.15 -9.77
CA VAL A 15 -3.71 7.13 -8.48
C VAL A 15 -4.40 8.48 -8.29
N GLN A 16 -5.73 8.47 -8.19
CA GLN A 16 -6.50 9.62 -7.71
C GLN A 16 -6.81 9.38 -6.24
N MET A 17 -6.07 10.02 -5.35
CA MET A 17 -6.22 9.91 -3.90
C MET A 17 -6.04 11.27 -3.24
N THR A 18 -6.72 11.48 -2.12
CA THR A 18 -6.51 12.66 -1.28
C THR A 18 -5.28 12.48 -0.38
N ALA A 19 -4.77 13.58 0.18
CA ALA A 19 -3.68 13.51 1.15
C ALA A 19 -4.09 12.72 2.41
N GLU A 20 -5.35 12.80 2.82
CA GLU A 20 -5.90 12.06 3.95
C GLU A 20 -5.85 10.54 3.69
N ASP A 21 -6.22 10.10 2.49
CA ASP A 21 -6.17 8.69 2.11
C ASP A 21 -4.75 8.12 2.20
N PHE A 22 -3.73 8.86 1.74
CA PHE A 22 -2.33 8.43 1.85
C PHE A 22 -1.88 8.26 3.30
N VAL A 23 -2.31 9.15 4.19
CA VAL A 23 -1.98 9.07 5.62
C VAL A 23 -2.64 7.86 6.26
N TYR A 24 -3.91 7.59 5.97
CA TYR A 24 -4.59 6.42 6.53
C TYR A 24 -4.01 5.11 6.01
N ILE A 25 -3.73 4.99 4.71
CA ILE A 25 -3.12 3.78 4.16
C ILE A 25 -1.77 3.50 4.82
N ASP A 26 -0.91 4.50 4.98
CA ASP A 26 0.40 4.31 5.63
C ASP A 26 0.24 3.84 7.09
N ARG A 27 -0.68 4.45 7.84
CA ARG A 27 -0.99 4.08 9.22
C ARG A 27 -1.56 2.67 9.33
N ASP A 28 -2.45 2.29 8.42
CA ASP A 28 -3.10 0.98 8.39
C ASP A 28 -2.08 -0.12 8.03
N CYS A 29 -1.19 0.15 7.07
CA CYS A 29 -0.07 -0.74 6.77
C CYS A 29 0.81 -0.97 8.00
N ASP A 30 1.16 0.08 8.75
CA ASP A 30 1.93 -0.04 9.99
C ASP A 30 1.18 -0.81 11.09
N TYR A 31 -0.12 -0.57 11.25
CA TYR A 31 -0.96 -1.33 12.16
C TYR A 31 -0.99 -2.83 11.81
N PHE A 32 -1.17 -3.14 10.53
CA PHE A 32 -1.23 -4.52 10.05
C PHE A 32 0.10 -5.25 10.23
N LYS A 33 1.22 -4.63 9.86
CA LYS A 33 2.57 -5.15 10.08
C LYS A 33 2.86 -5.43 11.56
N ARG A 34 2.47 -4.53 12.47
CA ARG A 34 2.61 -4.74 13.93
C ARG A 34 1.78 -5.93 14.41
N THR A 35 0.56 -6.07 13.91
CA THR A 35 -0.32 -7.19 14.24
C THR A 35 0.27 -8.51 13.76
N ILE A 36 0.79 -8.54 12.53
CA ILE A 36 1.53 -9.70 11.99
C ILE A 36 2.67 -10.11 12.92
N ARG A 37 3.55 -9.15 13.28
CA ARG A 37 4.71 -9.44 14.14
C ARG A 37 4.29 -9.97 15.50
N ARG A 38 3.20 -9.44 16.07
CA ARG A 38 2.62 -9.95 17.32
C ARG A 38 2.20 -11.41 17.21
N ILE A 39 1.48 -11.77 16.15
CA ILE A 39 1.04 -13.16 15.94
C ILE A 39 2.25 -14.07 15.72
N GLN A 40 3.24 -13.63 14.94
CA GLN A 40 4.48 -14.38 14.71
C GLN A 40 5.25 -14.66 16.02
N MET A 41 5.32 -13.69 16.95
CA MET A 41 5.93 -13.92 18.27
C MET A 41 5.19 -15.01 19.05
N ILE A 42 3.85 -14.96 19.09
CA ILE A 42 3.05 -15.98 19.76
C ILE A 42 3.26 -17.36 19.14
N MET A 43 3.31 -17.45 17.80
CA MET A 43 3.56 -18.71 17.11
C MET A 43 4.99 -19.24 17.34
N ASP A 44 5.97 -18.35 17.47
CA ASP A 44 7.33 -18.75 17.86
C ASP A 44 7.35 -19.34 19.28
N GLU A 45 6.66 -18.72 20.23
CA GLU A 45 6.49 -19.25 21.59
C GLU A 45 5.82 -20.62 21.60
N VAL A 46 4.71 -20.78 20.87
CA VAL A 46 4.01 -22.07 20.72
C VAL A 46 4.94 -23.14 20.16
N SER A 47 5.72 -22.82 19.12
CA SER A 47 6.65 -23.78 18.50
C SER A 47 7.76 -24.23 19.47
N ARG A 48 8.20 -23.34 20.36
CA ARG A 48 9.28 -23.58 21.32
C ARG A 48 8.82 -24.14 22.65
N GLN A 49 7.52 -24.23 22.89
CA GLN A 49 6.98 -24.71 24.15
C GLN A 49 7.53 -26.11 24.48
N PRO A 50 8.26 -26.28 25.60
CA PRO A 50 8.98 -27.53 25.88
C PRO A 50 8.06 -28.72 26.08
N SER A 51 6.95 -28.53 26.80
CA SER A 51 5.97 -29.57 27.13
C SER A 51 4.56 -29.01 27.12
N TRP A 52 3.62 -29.85 26.67
CA TRP A 52 2.21 -29.56 26.49
C TRP A 52 1.32 -30.39 27.44
N GLY A 53 1.89 -31.41 28.10
CA GLY A 53 1.16 -32.24 29.06
C GLY A 53 0.15 -33.19 28.39
N LEU A 54 0.37 -33.54 27.13
CA LEU A 54 -0.49 -34.39 26.32
C LEU A 54 0.03 -35.84 26.22
N GLY A 55 1.02 -36.19 27.04
CA GLY A 55 1.70 -37.48 26.98
C GLY A 55 2.78 -37.54 25.90
N GLU A 56 3.26 -36.39 25.41
CA GLU A 56 4.25 -36.30 24.33
C GLU A 56 5.62 -36.91 24.66
N THR A 57 5.90 -37.15 25.94
CA THR A 57 7.12 -37.81 26.43
C THR A 57 6.92 -39.30 26.71
N ASP A 58 5.69 -39.81 26.72
CA ASP A 58 5.39 -41.23 26.94
C ASP A 58 5.39 -41.98 25.59
N GLN A 59 6.35 -42.89 25.42
CA GLN A 59 6.49 -43.70 24.21
C GLN A 59 5.28 -44.61 23.93
N LYS A 60 4.45 -44.90 24.95
CA LYS A 60 3.20 -45.66 24.78
C LYS A 60 2.06 -44.78 24.25
N LEU A 61 2.16 -43.45 24.37
CA LEU A 61 1.16 -42.47 23.96
C LEU A 61 1.59 -41.75 22.67
N VAL A 62 1.75 -42.52 21.60
CA VAL A 62 2.22 -42.04 20.27
C VAL A 62 1.36 -40.89 19.70
N SER A 63 0.08 -40.83 20.06
CA SER A 63 -0.82 -39.75 19.64
C SER A 63 -0.44 -38.38 20.25
N GLY A 64 0.08 -38.37 21.49
CA GLY A 64 0.47 -37.14 22.18
C GLY A 64 1.65 -36.46 21.48
N SER A 65 2.72 -37.20 21.19
CA SER A 65 3.88 -36.68 20.48
C SER A 65 3.54 -36.25 19.05
N THR A 66 2.72 -37.04 18.35
CA THR A 66 2.25 -36.71 17.00
C THR A 66 1.48 -35.39 16.97
N LEU A 67 0.58 -35.17 17.92
CA LEU A 67 -0.23 -33.96 17.99
C LEU A 67 0.62 -32.73 18.32
N VAL A 68 1.50 -32.83 19.32
CA VAL A 68 2.41 -31.73 19.70
C VAL A 68 3.31 -31.33 18.55
N ASN A 69 3.92 -32.30 17.85
CA ASN A 69 4.78 -32.00 16.70
C ASN A 69 3.99 -31.29 15.60
N ARG A 70 2.80 -31.77 15.24
CA ARG A 70 1.94 -31.09 14.24
C ARG A 70 1.63 -29.64 14.61
N PHE A 71 1.33 -29.38 15.88
CA PHE A 71 1.08 -28.00 16.33
C PHE A 71 2.33 -27.13 16.26
N LYS A 72 3.49 -27.65 16.66
CA LYS A 72 4.77 -26.94 16.55
C LYS A 72 5.08 -26.62 15.09
N ASP A 73 4.99 -27.60 14.21
CA ASP A 73 5.25 -27.44 12.77
C ASP A 73 4.32 -26.38 12.17
N LYS A 74 3.01 -26.45 12.47
CA LYS A 74 2.03 -25.46 11.98
C LYS A 74 2.20 -24.08 12.59
N ALA A 75 2.70 -23.95 13.81
CA ALA A 75 3.04 -22.66 14.38
C ALA A 75 4.24 -22.05 13.66
N ARG A 76 5.35 -22.79 13.59
CA ARG A 76 6.60 -22.39 12.94
C ARG A 76 7.43 -23.62 12.58
N GLY A 77 7.88 -23.70 11.32
CA GLY A 77 8.84 -24.72 10.89
C GLY A 77 8.27 -25.87 10.05
N ALA A 78 7.02 -25.76 9.57
CA ALA A 78 6.52 -26.69 8.56
C ALA A 78 7.42 -26.67 7.30
N ASP A 79 7.85 -27.85 6.85
CA ASP A 79 8.77 -28.05 5.71
C ASP A 79 8.23 -27.51 4.38
N ASP A 80 6.91 -27.39 4.27
CA ASP A 80 6.18 -26.92 3.10
C ASP A 80 5.95 -25.40 3.09
N ASN A 81 6.59 -24.65 4.00
CA ASN A 81 6.33 -23.23 4.28
C ASN A 81 4.87 -22.91 4.67
N ASN A 82 4.05 -23.91 4.96
CA ASN A 82 2.65 -23.74 5.36
C ASN A 82 2.55 -23.69 6.89
N SER A 83 3.37 -22.85 7.50
CA SER A 83 3.27 -22.48 8.91
C SER A 83 2.70 -21.07 9.02
N VAL A 84 1.97 -20.81 10.11
CA VAL A 84 1.40 -19.48 10.38
C VAL A 84 2.51 -18.43 10.35
N TYR A 85 3.66 -18.73 10.96
CA TYR A 85 4.79 -17.81 10.95
C TYR A 85 5.26 -17.44 9.53
N ALA A 86 5.46 -18.43 8.66
CA ALA A 86 5.98 -18.23 7.30
C ALA A 86 4.98 -17.48 6.42
N ILE A 87 3.70 -17.89 6.42
CA ILE A 87 2.64 -17.25 5.64
C ILE A 87 2.48 -15.78 6.04
N LEU A 88 2.56 -15.49 7.33
CA LEU A 88 2.50 -14.12 7.82
C LEU A 88 3.74 -13.29 7.45
N ASP A 89 4.92 -13.90 7.28
CA ASP A 89 6.11 -13.20 6.79
C ASP A 89 5.93 -12.79 5.32
N ASP A 90 5.33 -13.67 4.50
CA ASP A 90 4.98 -13.33 3.12
C ASP A 90 3.95 -12.20 3.07
N HIS A 91 2.92 -12.23 3.94
CA HIS A 91 1.95 -11.15 4.04
C HIS A 91 2.58 -9.85 4.52
N TYR A 92 3.55 -9.91 5.42
CA TYR A 92 4.29 -8.73 5.87
C TYR A 92 4.97 -8.04 4.68
N ARG A 93 5.65 -8.81 3.83
CA ARG A 93 6.33 -8.28 2.63
C ARG A 93 5.35 -7.69 1.63
N ILE A 94 4.21 -8.33 1.42
CA ILE A 94 3.13 -7.80 0.57
C ILE A 94 2.66 -6.43 1.07
N VAL A 95 2.44 -6.29 2.39
CA VAL A 95 2.01 -5.01 2.96
C VAL A 95 3.12 -3.95 2.90
N GLU A 96 4.37 -4.34 3.06
CA GLU A 96 5.53 -3.46 2.87
C GLU A 96 5.63 -2.95 1.43
N ASP A 97 5.46 -3.82 0.44
CA ASP A 97 5.42 -3.43 -0.98
C ASP A 97 4.27 -2.45 -1.27
N ILE A 98 3.08 -2.71 -0.73
CA ILE A 98 1.92 -1.82 -0.89
C ILE A 98 2.22 -0.44 -0.27
N GLN A 99 2.78 -0.42 0.94
CA GLN A 99 3.13 0.83 1.62
C GLN A 99 4.16 1.63 0.83
N GLU A 100 5.18 0.96 0.30
CA GLU A 100 6.22 1.60 -0.50
C GLU A 100 5.67 2.21 -1.81
N VAL A 101 4.78 1.49 -2.51
CA VAL A 101 4.11 2.02 -3.71
C VAL A 101 3.35 3.31 -3.40
N HIS A 102 2.60 3.34 -2.30
CA HIS A 102 1.82 4.53 -1.92
C HIS A 102 2.71 5.69 -1.48
N ARG A 103 3.83 5.42 -0.80
CA ARG A 103 4.83 6.46 -0.46
C ARG A 103 5.44 7.08 -1.70
N ILE A 104 5.86 6.25 -2.67
CA ILE A 104 6.40 6.73 -3.95
C ILE A 104 5.37 7.57 -4.70
N ALA A 105 4.11 7.12 -4.76
CA ALA A 105 3.04 7.85 -5.42
C ALA A 105 2.79 9.22 -4.76
N ARG A 106 2.69 9.26 -3.43
CA ARG A 106 2.54 10.50 -2.65
C ARG A 106 3.69 11.48 -2.93
N ASP A 107 4.93 11.02 -2.85
CA ASP A 107 6.11 11.88 -3.01
C ASP A 107 6.16 12.49 -4.43
N ARG A 108 5.71 11.75 -5.45
CA ARG A 108 5.58 12.26 -6.82
C ARG A 108 4.48 13.30 -6.98
N MET A 109 3.33 13.07 -6.36
CA MET A 109 2.23 14.04 -6.39
C MET A 109 2.66 15.35 -5.72
N MET A 110 3.31 15.28 -4.56
CA MET A 110 3.86 16.46 -3.88
C MET A 110 4.89 17.20 -4.75
N GLN A 111 5.77 16.46 -5.42
CA GLN A 111 6.75 17.06 -6.33
C GLN A 111 6.10 17.71 -7.55
N ALA A 112 5.09 17.08 -8.14
CA ALA A 112 4.36 17.61 -9.29
C ALA A 112 3.63 18.91 -8.94
N ASP A 113 2.95 18.95 -7.79
CA ASP A 113 2.27 20.16 -7.30
C ASP A 113 3.25 21.29 -7.01
N SER A 114 4.41 20.99 -6.41
CA SER A 114 5.47 21.98 -6.18
C SER A 114 6.05 22.52 -7.49
N ASN A 115 6.27 21.67 -8.48
CA ASN A 115 6.79 22.08 -9.78
C ASN A 115 5.79 22.97 -10.53
N PHE A 116 4.50 22.62 -10.48
CA PHE A 116 3.44 23.43 -11.05
C PHE A 116 3.36 24.80 -10.38
N ALA A 117 3.40 24.86 -9.05
CA ALA A 117 3.36 26.12 -8.32
C ALA A 117 4.55 27.03 -8.68
N ALA A 118 5.76 26.47 -8.76
CA ALA A 118 6.96 27.21 -9.16
C ALA A 118 6.87 27.73 -10.61
N GLU A 119 6.39 26.91 -11.54
CA GLU A 119 6.23 27.30 -12.94
C GLU A 119 5.12 28.35 -13.09
N PHE A 120 4.03 28.22 -12.35
CA PHE A 120 2.97 29.23 -12.31
C PHE A 120 3.51 30.58 -11.82
N GLU A 121 4.26 30.61 -10.72
CA GLU A 121 4.85 31.86 -10.19
C GLU A 121 5.84 32.48 -11.18
N ARG A 122 6.69 31.66 -11.80
CA ARG A 122 7.62 32.09 -12.85
C ARG A 122 6.87 32.72 -14.02
N LEU A 123 5.85 32.04 -14.55
CA LEU A 123 5.06 32.51 -15.68
C LEU A 123 4.23 33.75 -15.32
N ASN A 124 3.66 33.80 -14.12
CA ASN A 124 2.89 34.96 -13.65
C ASN A 124 3.75 36.22 -13.55
N THR A 125 5.04 36.06 -13.25
CA THR A 125 6.00 37.18 -13.16
C THR A 125 6.62 37.54 -14.52
N THR A 126 6.76 36.58 -15.43
CA THR A 126 7.49 36.76 -16.70
C THR A 126 6.60 36.96 -17.93
N LEU A 127 5.33 36.53 -17.89
CA LEU A 127 4.42 36.71 -19.00
C LEU A 127 3.82 38.12 -18.98
N PRO A 128 3.85 38.84 -20.11
CA PRO A 128 3.14 40.10 -20.23
C PRO A 128 1.63 39.87 -20.19
N GLU A 129 0.87 40.84 -19.65
CA GLU A 129 -0.59 40.80 -19.68
C GLU A 129 -1.11 40.63 -21.11
N ARG A 130 -1.96 39.62 -21.31
CA ARG A 130 -2.69 39.44 -22.56
C ARG A 130 -4.08 40.03 -22.43
N SER A 131 -4.51 40.78 -23.45
CA SER A 131 -5.90 41.20 -23.58
C SER A 131 -6.85 39.99 -23.50
N PRO A 132 -8.04 40.15 -22.88
CA PRO A 132 -9.03 39.08 -22.82
C PRO A 132 -9.29 38.50 -24.20
N VAL A 133 -9.35 37.16 -24.29
CA VAL A 133 -9.70 36.48 -25.54
C VAL A 133 -11.07 37.00 -25.99
N GLN A 134 -11.12 37.69 -27.14
CA GLN A 134 -12.38 38.08 -27.75
C GLN A 134 -13.16 36.80 -28.06
N ARG A 135 -14.25 36.57 -27.34
CA ARG A 135 -15.22 35.54 -27.73
C ARG A 135 -15.68 35.91 -29.15
N PRO A 136 -15.73 34.96 -30.10
CA PRO A 136 -16.29 35.27 -31.42
C PRO A 136 -17.66 35.89 -31.20
N ALA A 137 -17.90 37.05 -31.81
CA ALA A 137 -19.19 37.71 -31.72
C ALA A 137 -20.25 36.69 -32.14
N GLY A 138 -21.13 36.32 -31.19
CA GLY A 138 -22.31 35.55 -31.54
C GLY A 138 -23.07 36.30 -32.64
N PRO A 139 -23.79 35.59 -33.53
CA PRO A 139 -24.53 36.25 -34.60
C PRO A 139 -25.42 37.35 -34.01
N VAL A 140 -25.27 38.56 -34.53
CA VAL A 140 -26.13 39.69 -34.16
C VAL A 140 -27.49 39.44 -34.79
N SER A 141 -28.35 38.68 -34.11
CA SER A 141 -29.78 38.68 -34.45
C SER A 141 -30.38 39.98 -33.92
N LEU A 142 -30.55 40.94 -34.83
CA LEU A 142 -31.41 42.10 -34.58
C LEU A 142 -32.87 41.60 -34.43
N PRO A 143 -33.69 42.22 -33.56
CA PRO A 143 -35.09 41.83 -33.34
C PRO A 143 -36.00 41.96 -34.57
N ASP A 144 -35.50 42.46 -35.70
CA ASP A 144 -36.21 42.57 -36.98
C ASP A 144 -35.86 41.45 -37.98
N GLY A 145 -35.01 40.49 -37.59
CA GLY A 145 -34.70 39.32 -38.42
C GLY A 145 -33.81 39.58 -39.63
N THR A 146 -33.15 40.74 -39.73
CA THR A 146 -32.21 41.02 -40.83
C THR A 146 -30.77 41.10 -40.33
N GLY A 147 -30.05 39.98 -40.44
CA GLY A 147 -28.59 39.90 -40.26
C GLY A 147 -27.97 39.14 -41.42
N ARG A 148 -26.79 39.59 -41.88
CA ARG A 148 -25.99 38.95 -42.93
C ARG A 148 -25.45 37.59 -42.49
#